data_AF-A0A8I0C9L6-F1
#
_entry.id   AF-A0A8I0C9L6-F1
#
_cell.length_a   1.000
_cell.length_b   1.000
_cell.length_c   1.000
_cell.angle_alpha   90.00
_cell.angle_beta   90.00
_cell.angle_gamma   90.00
#
_symmetry.space_group_name_H-M   'P 1'
#
loop_
_entity.id
_entity.type
_entity.pdbx_description
1 polymer ?
#
loop_
_entity_poly.entity_id
_entity_poly.type
_entity_poly.pdbx_seq_one_letter_code
_entity_poly.pdbx_strand_id
1 'polypeptide(L)'
;MRLQYGRHQGRTAETLLLRAPDYALWVMGHQPDGRLAQYFRELAAAFDARPLQCDCQACGAPATRAAALPERSELYFFCDACALYPDAPPLGTAQDLRTLKDLADHVERTARRRAVARLRALVRRMAQAKGLPRRITEPVAEAFFAGEVA
;
A
#
# COMPACT_ATOMS: atom_id res chain seq x y z
N MET A 1 -12.49 -10.24 -7.85
CA MET A 1 -13.77 -10.78 -7.28
C MET A 1 -14.76 -9.66 -6.95
N ARG A 2 -16.04 -9.75 -7.32
CA ARG A 2 -17.08 -8.72 -7.02
C ARG A 2 -17.88 -9.04 -5.76
N LEU A 3 -18.05 -8.05 -4.88
CA LEU A 3 -18.84 -8.17 -3.66
C LEU A 3 -20.34 -8.14 -3.95
N GLN A 4 -21.07 -9.09 -3.38
CA GLN A 4 -22.51 -9.26 -3.62
C GLN A 4 -23.39 -8.58 -2.57
N TYR A 5 -22.84 -8.19 -1.42
CA TYR A 5 -23.60 -7.65 -0.29
C TYR A 5 -22.78 -6.66 0.55
N GLY A 6 -23.47 -5.94 1.43
CA GLY A 6 -22.89 -4.96 2.36
C GLY A 6 -22.57 -3.60 1.73
N ARG A 7 -21.92 -2.72 2.49
CA ARG A 7 -21.60 -1.33 2.09
C ARG A 7 -20.83 -1.22 0.76
N HIS A 8 -20.06 -2.25 0.42
CA HIS A 8 -19.22 -2.29 -0.76
C HIS A 8 -19.79 -3.17 -1.88
N GLN A 9 -21.09 -3.48 -1.83
CA GLN A 9 -21.78 -4.21 -2.89
C GLN A 9 -21.52 -3.60 -4.26
N GLY A 10 -21.30 -4.47 -5.24
CA GLY A 10 -21.03 -4.08 -6.61
C GLY A 10 -19.61 -3.58 -6.85
N ARG A 11 -18.71 -3.55 -5.86
CA ARG A 11 -17.28 -3.23 -6.06
C ARG A 11 -16.44 -4.50 -6.15
N THR A 12 -15.29 -4.41 -6.83
CA THR A 12 -14.30 -5.49 -6.91
C THR A 12 -13.33 -5.41 -5.74
N ALA A 13 -12.91 -6.56 -5.21
CA ALA A 13 -11.97 -6.64 -4.09
C ALA A 13 -10.62 -5.99 -4.44
N GLU A 14 -10.18 -6.11 -5.68
CA GLU A 14 -9.03 -5.43 -6.30
C GLU A 14 -9.13 -3.92 -6.11
N THR A 15 -10.27 -3.35 -6.48
CA THR A 15 -10.53 -1.92 -6.30
C THR A 15 -10.58 -1.54 -4.82
N LEU A 16 -11.13 -2.41 -3.97
CA LEU A 16 -11.23 -2.16 -2.53
C LEU A 16 -9.87 -2.21 -1.84
N LEU A 17 -8.96 -3.12 -2.19
CA LEU A 17 -7.60 -3.13 -1.63
C LEU A 17 -6.91 -1.79 -1.91
N LEU A 18 -7.06 -1.24 -3.12
CA LEU A 18 -6.39 -0.01 -3.53
C LEU A 18 -7.08 1.27 -3.01
N ARG A 19 -8.41 1.29 -2.88
CA ARG A 19 -9.19 2.49 -2.52
C ARG A 19 -9.69 2.52 -1.08
N ALA A 20 -9.85 1.36 -0.46
CA ALA A 20 -10.33 1.16 0.90
C ALA A 20 -9.55 0.01 1.59
N PRO A 21 -8.21 0.08 1.66
CA PRO A 21 -7.37 -0.94 2.30
C PRO A 21 -7.76 -1.21 3.75
N ASP A 22 -8.32 -0.21 4.45
CA ASP A 22 -8.88 -0.38 5.80
C ASP A 22 -9.97 -1.46 5.85
N TYR A 23 -10.82 -1.53 4.84
CA TYR A 23 -11.85 -2.56 4.75
C TYR A 23 -11.24 -3.94 4.47
N ALA A 24 -10.27 -4.02 3.56
CA ALA A 24 -9.60 -5.28 3.25
C ALA A 24 -8.88 -5.85 4.49
N LEU A 25 -8.13 -5.00 5.21
CA LEU A 25 -7.47 -5.36 6.47
C LEU A 25 -8.46 -5.80 7.54
N TRP A 26 -9.57 -5.06 7.69
CA TRP A 26 -10.64 -5.43 8.62
C TRP A 26 -11.25 -6.80 8.27
N VAL A 27 -11.56 -7.07 7.00
CA VAL A 27 -12.09 -8.39 6.59
C VAL A 27 -11.10 -9.51 6.89
N MET A 28 -9.82 -9.31 6.57
CA MET A 28 -8.78 -10.30 6.84
C MET A 28 -8.64 -10.63 8.32
N GLY A 29 -8.83 -9.65 9.22
CA GLY A 29 -8.80 -9.88 10.67
C GLY A 29 -10.12 -10.39 11.26
N HIS A 30 -11.26 -9.96 10.71
CA HIS A 30 -12.58 -10.27 11.28
C HIS A 30 -13.14 -11.63 10.84
N GLN A 31 -12.80 -12.09 9.63
CA GLN A 31 -13.22 -13.38 9.09
C GLN A 31 -12.04 -14.11 8.45
N PRO A 32 -11.00 -14.51 9.22
CA PRO A 32 -9.73 -14.98 8.68
C PRO A 32 -9.85 -16.19 7.74
N ASP A 33 -10.80 -17.09 8.03
CA ASP A 33 -11.10 -18.30 7.25
C ASP A 33 -12.12 -18.08 6.13
N GLY A 34 -12.66 -16.86 6.03
CA GLY A 34 -13.64 -16.49 5.01
C GLY A 34 -13.01 -16.41 3.62
N ARG A 35 -13.76 -16.82 2.58
CA ARG A 35 -13.31 -16.77 1.19
C ARG A 35 -12.86 -15.37 0.75
N LEU A 36 -13.56 -14.32 1.20
CA LEU A 36 -13.18 -12.93 0.89
C LEU A 36 -11.87 -12.52 1.58
N ALA A 37 -11.63 -12.98 2.82
CA ALA A 37 -10.37 -12.73 3.52
C ALA A 37 -9.20 -13.44 2.84
N GLN A 38 -9.37 -14.71 2.46
CA GLN A 38 -8.38 -15.45 1.67
C GLN A 38 -8.04 -14.69 0.37
N TYR A 39 -9.04 -14.20 -0.35
CA TYR A 39 -8.83 -13.43 -1.57
C TYR A 39 -8.10 -12.10 -1.33
N PHE A 40 -8.41 -11.38 -0.24
CA PHE A 40 -7.65 -10.19 0.12
C PHE A 40 -6.20 -10.49 0.51
N ARG A 41 -5.93 -11.64 1.14
CA ARG A 41 -4.55 -12.08 1.44
C ARG A 41 -3.77 -12.35 0.16
N GLU A 42 -4.38 -12.97 -0.83
CA GLU A 42 -3.78 -13.18 -2.16
C GLU A 42 -3.49 -11.85 -2.86
N LEU A 43 -4.44 -10.91 -2.84
CA LEU A 43 -4.24 -9.58 -3.41
C LEU A 43 -3.16 -8.78 -2.67
N ALA A 44 -3.08 -8.89 -1.34
CA ALA A 44 -2.03 -8.26 -0.55
C ALA A 44 -0.65 -8.85 -0.89
N ALA A 45 -0.54 -10.17 -1.01
CA ALA A 45 0.70 -10.82 -1.45
C ALA A 45 1.12 -10.38 -2.86
N ALA A 46 0.18 -10.28 -3.80
CA ALA A 46 0.43 -9.78 -5.15
C ALA A 46 0.86 -8.29 -5.15
N PHE A 47 0.23 -7.48 -4.31
CA PHE A 47 0.61 -6.07 -4.11
C PHE A 47 2.05 -5.96 -3.58
N ASP A 48 2.39 -6.76 -2.58
CA ASP A 48 3.70 -6.74 -1.91
C ASP A 48 4.81 -7.20 -2.85
N ALA A 49 4.59 -8.30 -3.58
CA ALA A 49 5.55 -8.88 -4.51
C ALA A 49 5.85 -8.00 -5.75
N ARG A 50 4.93 -7.09 -6.11
CA ARG A 50 5.10 -6.24 -7.28
C ARG A 50 6.26 -5.23 -7.08
N PRO A 51 7.26 -5.17 -7.97
CA PRO A 51 8.40 -4.26 -7.81
C PRO A 51 7.98 -2.80 -7.93
N LEU A 52 8.78 -1.91 -7.32
CA LEU A 52 8.65 -0.48 -7.56
C LEU A 52 9.19 -0.16 -8.97
N GLN A 53 8.50 0.74 -9.65
CA GLN A 53 8.79 1.23 -11.00
C GLN A 53 9.17 2.71 -10.95
N CYS A 54 9.90 3.09 -9.91
CA CYS A 54 10.41 4.45 -9.73
C CYS A 54 11.86 4.41 -9.27
N ASP A 55 12.54 5.53 -9.45
CA ASP A 55 13.95 5.65 -9.10
C ASP A 55 14.12 5.99 -7.62
N CYS A 56 15.22 5.52 -7.07
CA CYS A 56 15.75 5.92 -5.77
C CYS A 56 15.99 7.42 -5.79
N GLN A 57 15.36 8.13 -4.86
CA GLN A 57 15.44 9.59 -4.80
C GLN A 57 16.82 10.10 -4.37
N ALA A 58 17.70 9.23 -3.85
CA ALA A 58 19.06 9.59 -3.47
C ALA A 58 20.08 9.42 -4.59
N CYS A 59 19.99 8.32 -5.37
CA CYS A 59 21.04 7.96 -6.34
C CYS A 59 20.55 7.69 -7.77
N GLY A 60 19.23 7.72 -8.01
CA GLY A 60 18.65 7.46 -9.33
C GLY A 60 18.61 5.99 -9.77
N ALA A 61 19.21 5.05 -9.01
CA ALA A 61 19.06 3.62 -9.27
C ALA A 61 17.62 3.14 -8.98
N PRO A 62 17.16 1.99 -9.48
CA PRO A 62 15.81 1.50 -9.18
C PRO A 62 15.53 1.40 -7.68
N ALA A 63 14.38 1.93 -7.23
CA ALA A 63 13.97 1.84 -5.83
C ALA A 63 13.50 0.41 -5.49
N THR A 64 13.75 -0.02 -4.25
CA THR A 64 13.36 -1.35 -3.74
C THR A 64 12.48 -1.26 -2.49
N ARG A 65 12.41 -0.07 -1.87
CA ARG A 65 11.68 0.18 -0.63
C ARG A 65 11.07 1.57 -0.60
N ALA A 66 9.98 1.70 0.13
CA ALA A 66 9.47 3.00 0.53
C ALA A 66 9.98 3.37 1.93
N ALA A 67 9.98 4.66 2.22
CA ALA A 67 10.30 5.20 3.52
C ALA A 67 9.26 6.24 3.92
N ALA A 68 8.88 6.22 5.20
CA ALA A 68 7.97 7.22 5.77
C ALA A 68 8.53 7.76 7.09
N LEU A 69 8.35 9.06 7.31
CA LEU A 69 8.61 9.70 8.59
C LEU A 69 7.32 9.73 9.41
N PRO A 70 7.36 9.47 10.74
CA PRO A 70 6.16 9.44 11.59
C PRO A 70 5.27 10.69 11.49
N GLU A 71 5.88 11.85 11.35
CA GLU A 71 5.22 13.16 11.30
C GLU A 71 4.66 13.50 9.91
N ARG A 72 5.07 12.78 8.84
CA ARG A 72 4.72 13.09 7.45
C ARG A 72 3.76 12.08 6.85
N SER A 73 2.85 12.56 6.00
CA SER A 73 1.86 11.71 5.31
C SER A 73 2.32 11.28 3.90
N GLU A 74 3.62 11.25 3.65
CA GLU A 74 4.22 10.98 2.34
C GLU A 74 5.12 9.74 2.38
N LEU A 75 5.23 9.08 1.22
CA LEU A 75 6.22 8.05 0.96
C LEU A 75 7.34 8.61 0.10
N TYR A 76 8.55 8.26 0.49
CA TYR A 76 9.78 8.46 -0.26
C TYR A 76 10.32 7.11 -0.71
N PHE A 77 11.07 7.05 -1.81
CA PHE A 77 11.47 5.77 -2.41
C PHE A 77 12.99 5.70 -2.56
N PHE A 78 13.56 4.58 -2.10
CA PHE A 78 15.01 4.38 -2.03
C PHE A 78 15.38 2.96 -2.45
N CYS A 79 16.63 2.77 -2.88
CA CYS A 79 17.23 1.46 -3.00
C CYS A 79 17.79 0.98 -1.66
N ASP A 80 18.16 -0.31 -1.58
CA ASP A 80 18.68 -0.92 -0.35
C ASP A 80 20.06 -0.39 0.06
N ALA A 81 20.85 0.12 -0.91
CA ALA A 81 22.18 0.65 -0.68
C ALA A 81 22.19 2.07 -0.09
N CYS A 82 21.16 2.88 -0.35
CA CYS A 82 21.09 4.25 0.15
C CYS A 82 20.52 4.30 1.57
N ALA A 83 21.19 5.03 2.46
CA ALA A 83 20.69 5.29 3.80
C ALA A 83 19.35 6.05 3.74
N LEU A 84 18.39 5.60 4.53
CA LEU A 84 17.13 6.30 4.72
C LEU A 84 17.40 7.51 5.62
N TYR A 85 17.42 8.72 5.05
CA TYR A 85 17.55 9.97 5.80
C TYR A 85 18.69 9.97 6.86
N PRO A 86 19.96 10.11 6.46
CA PRO A 86 21.11 9.98 7.36
C PRO A 86 21.08 10.92 8.58
N ASP A 87 20.37 12.06 8.48
CA ASP A 87 20.29 13.08 9.53
C ASP A 87 18.95 13.08 10.30
N ALA A 88 18.11 12.05 10.17
CA ALA A 88 16.82 12.02 10.85
C ALA A 88 16.96 11.78 12.38
N PRO A 89 16.30 12.56 13.25
CA PRO A 89 16.36 12.35 14.69
C PRO A 89 15.73 11.02 15.14
N PRO A 90 16.20 10.39 16.23
CA PRO A 90 15.85 9.01 16.62
C PRO A 90 14.36 8.77 16.97
N LEU A 91 13.63 9.80 17.41
CA LEU A 91 12.17 9.74 17.65
C LEU A 91 11.35 9.87 16.35
N GLY A 92 12.01 10.23 15.23
CA GLY A 92 11.45 10.47 13.92
C GLY A 92 12.17 9.71 12.80
N THR A 93 12.87 8.61 13.13
CA THR A 93 13.64 7.83 12.15
C THR A 93 12.72 7.29 11.06
N ALA A 94 13.15 7.44 9.81
CA ALA A 94 12.43 6.90 8.67
C ALA A 94 12.28 5.37 8.80
N GLN A 95 11.07 4.87 8.56
CA GLN A 95 10.79 3.44 8.59
C GLN A 95 10.85 2.87 7.17
N ASP A 96 11.52 1.73 6.99
CA ASP A 96 11.50 0.94 5.76
C ASP A 96 10.12 0.26 5.64
N LEU A 97 9.38 0.57 4.58
CA LEU A 97 8.04 0.04 4.32
C LEU A 97 8.05 -0.66 2.96
N ARG A 98 7.76 -1.96 2.96
CA ARG A 98 7.76 -2.81 1.75
C ARG A 98 6.40 -3.40 1.46
N THR A 99 5.64 -3.69 2.51
CA THR A 99 4.39 -4.44 2.44
C THR A 99 3.18 -3.57 2.80
N LEU A 100 1.99 -4.03 2.42
CA LEU A 100 0.72 -3.47 2.88
C LEU A 100 0.64 -3.48 4.42
N LYS A 101 1.18 -4.53 5.05
CA LYS A 101 1.26 -4.63 6.51
C LYS A 101 2.15 -3.52 7.10
N ASP A 102 3.32 -3.27 6.53
CA ASP A 102 4.21 -2.20 7.01
C ASP A 102 3.52 -0.84 6.97
N LEU A 103 2.76 -0.56 5.90
CA LEU A 103 1.97 0.67 5.78
C LEU A 103 0.90 0.76 6.86
N ALA A 104 0.19 -0.34 7.15
CA ALA A 104 -0.81 -0.41 8.20
C ALA A 104 -0.19 -0.18 9.59
N ASP A 105 0.87 -0.92 9.92
CA ASP A 105 1.59 -0.82 11.19
C ASP A 105 2.22 0.57 11.39
N HIS A 106 2.72 1.19 10.32
CA HIS A 106 3.23 2.56 10.35
C HIS A 106 2.12 3.54 10.71
N VAL A 107 0.96 3.43 10.06
CA VAL A 107 -0.18 4.32 10.32
C VAL A 107 -0.73 4.10 11.73
N GLU A 108 -0.88 2.86 12.18
CA GLU A 108 -1.35 2.54 13.52
C GLU A 108 -0.47 3.17 14.60
N ARG A 109 0.86 3.08 14.44
CA ARG A 109 1.81 3.65 15.40
C ARG A 109 1.91 5.18 15.37
N THR A 110 1.69 5.81 14.22
CA THR A 110 2.06 7.23 14.01
C THR A 110 0.88 8.16 13.78
N ALA A 111 -0.27 7.66 13.37
CA ALA A 111 -1.42 8.49 13.05
C ALA A 111 -2.21 8.87 14.32
N ARG A 112 -1.98 10.10 14.82
CA ARG A 112 -2.77 10.66 15.92
C ARG A 112 -4.24 10.91 15.56
N ARG A 113 -4.52 11.18 14.27
CA ARG A 113 -5.86 11.44 13.71
C ARG A 113 -5.93 10.93 12.29
N ARG A 114 -7.15 10.60 11.82
CA ARG A 114 -7.45 10.24 10.42
C ARG A 114 -6.61 9.06 9.88
N ALA A 115 -6.35 8.05 10.71
CA ALA A 115 -5.58 6.84 10.35
C ALA A 115 -6.05 6.22 9.03
N VAL A 116 -7.36 6.03 8.85
CA VAL A 116 -7.95 5.48 7.62
C VAL A 116 -7.60 6.31 6.37
N ALA A 117 -7.67 7.64 6.45
CA ALA A 117 -7.33 8.50 5.32
C ALA A 117 -5.83 8.46 5.01
N ARG A 118 -4.99 8.40 6.04
CA ARG A 118 -3.53 8.27 5.89
C ARG A 118 -3.16 6.93 5.25
N LEU A 119 -3.74 5.82 5.70
CA LEU A 119 -3.53 4.51 5.10
C LEU A 119 -3.91 4.50 3.62
N ARG A 120 -5.09 5.04 3.28
CA ARG A 120 -5.53 5.17 1.88
C ARG A 120 -4.55 5.96 1.04
N ALA A 121 -3.99 7.05 1.57
CA ALA A 121 -3.00 7.86 0.86
C ALA A 121 -1.69 7.10 0.64
N LEU A 122 -1.18 6.41 1.67
CA LEU A 122 0.07 5.64 1.58
C LEU A 122 -0.06 4.46 0.61
N VAL A 123 -1.16 3.67 0.71
CA VAL A 123 -1.41 2.55 -0.22
C VAL A 123 -1.53 3.05 -1.65
N ARG A 124 -2.24 4.16 -1.88
CA ARG A 124 -2.34 4.76 -3.21
C ARG A 124 -0.99 5.22 -3.74
N ARG A 125 -0.17 5.86 -2.91
CA ARG A 125 1.16 6.35 -3.31
C ARG A 125 2.10 5.19 -3.62
N MET A 126 2.08 4.13 -2.79
CA MET A 126 2.82 2.90 -3.03
C MET A 126 2.36 2.21 -4.32
N ALA A 127 1.05 2.09 -4.54
CA ALA A 127 0.50 1.49 -5.76
C ALA A 127 0.94 2.25 -7.02
N GLN A 128 0.93 3.58 -6.97
CA GLN A 128 1.42 4.43 -8.07
C GLN A 128 2.91 4.23 -8.33
N ALA A 129 3.72 4.13 -7.28
CA ALA A 129 5.13 3.79 -7.42
C ALA A 129 5.35 2.38 -7.97
N LYS A 130 4.38 1.47 -7.82
CA LYS A 130 4.36 0.12 -8.42
C LYS A 130 3.73 0.08 -9.82
N GLY A 131 3.40 1.23 -10.42
CA GLY A 131 2.85 1.31 -11.78
C GLY A 131 1.38 1.72 -11.91
N LEU A 132 0.64 1.85 -10.82
CA LEU A 132 -0.79 2.15 -10.89
C LEU A 132 -1.04 3.59 -11.40
N PRO A 133 -1.89 3.79 -12.43
CA PRO A 133 -2.29 5.11 -12.87
C PRO A 133 -2.96 5.95 -11.78
N ARG A 134 -2.92 7.28 -11.93
CA ARG A 134 -3.53 8.21 -10.96
C ARG A 134 -5.03 7.94 -10.75
N ARG A 135 -5.77 7.55 -11.80
CA ARG A 135 -7.20 7.24 -11.76
C ARG A 135 -7.40 5.73 -11.58
N ILE A 136 -8.02 5.35 -10.47
CA ILE A 136 -8.31 3.95 -10.13
C ILE A 136 -9.75 3.63 -10.55
N THR A 137 -9.89 2.96 -11.69
CA THR A 137 -11.14 2.34 -12.16
C THR A 137 -11.10 0.85 -11.88
N GLU A 138 -12.24 0.15 -11.97
CA GLU A 138 -12.28 -1.30 -11.77
C GLU A 138 -11.40 -2.05 -12.78
N PRO A 139 -11.46 -1.76 -14.10
CA PRO A 139 -10.57 -2.42 -15.07
C PRO A 139 -9.08 -2.18 -14.80
N VAL A 140 -8.73 -0.96 -14.39
CA VAL A 140 -7.32 -0.63 -14.06
C VAL A 140 -6.85 -1.38 -12.81
N ALA A 141 -7.70 -1.53 -11.80
CA ALA A 141 -7.37 -2.30 -10.61
C ALA A 141 -7.20 -3.80 -10.95
N GLU A 142 -8.10 -4.36 -11.74
CA GLU A 142 -8.01 -5.75 -12.19
C GLU A 142 -6.73 -6.00 -13.00
N ALA A 143 -6.44 -5.16 -14.00
CA ALA A 143 -5.23 -5.24 -14.80
C ALA A 143 -3.95 -5.08 -13.95
N PHE A 144 -3.98 -4.22 -12.93
CA PHE A 144 -2.87 -4.08 -11.98
C PHE A 144 -2.60 -5.37 -11.20
N PHE A 145 -3.63 -6.11 -10.76
CA PHE A 145 -3.42 -7.39 -10.08
C PHE A 145 -3.19 -8.57 -11.05
N ALA A 146 -3.62 -8.46 -12.31
CA ALA A 146 -3.35 -9.44 -13.36
C ALA A 146 -1.90 -9.39 -13.90
N GLY A 147 -1.16 -8.31 -13.63
CA GLY A 147 0.21 -8.13 -14.16
C GLY A 147 0.29 -7.33 -15.46
N GLU A 148 -0.84 -6.79 -15.93
CA GLU A 148 -0.97 -6.18 -17.27
C GLU A 148 -0.65 -4.68 -17.29
N VAL A 149 -0.58 -4.04 -16.11
CA VAL A 149 -0.19 -2.63 -15.97
C VAL A 149 1.28 -2.56 -15.57
N ALA A 150 2.10 -1.93 -16.41
CA ALA A 150 3.46 -1.49 -16.11
C ALA A 150 3.40 -0.06 -15.60
#